data_AF-R4LK97-F1
#
_entry.id   AF-R4LK97-F1
#
_cell.length_a   1.000
_cell.length_b   1.000
_cell.length_c   1.000
_cell.angle_alpha   90.00
_cell.angle_beta   90.00
_cell.angle_gamma   90.00
#
_symmetry.space_group_name_H-M   'P 1'
#
loop_
_entity.id
_entity.type
_entity.pdbx_description
1 polymer ?
#
loop_
_entity_poly.entity_id
_entity_poly.type
_entity_poly.pdbx_seq_one_letter_code
_entity_poly.pdbx_strand_id
1 'polypeptide(L)'
;MLELGEVVVDDSWSLARAAERYDVSWHTANKWAQRYRAEGQAGLPDRSSRPHRQPSRTRAPMVRKILRLRRKRRLGPVVCSKAAMTVSTVRSTTTAKVGPRRRIHR
;
A
#
# COMPACT_ATOMS: atom_id res chain seq x y z
N MET A 1 -11.71 7.63 -0.42
CA MET A 1 -10.98 8.79 -0.97
C MET A 1 -11.36 9.03 -2.44
N LEU A 2 -12.59 8.68 -2.85
CA LEU A 2 -13.00 8.56 -4.25
C LEU A 2 -13.82 9.75 -4.76
N GLU A 3 -14.17 10.74 -3.94
CA GLU A 3 -15.12 11.79 -4.35
C GLU A 3 -14.44 13.11 -4.79
N LEU A 4 -13.16 13.33 -4.48
CA LEU A 4 -12.54 14.64 -4.73
C LEU A 4 -12.31 14.93 -6.22
N GLY A 5 -11.90 13.93 -7.01
CA GLY A 5 -11.65 14.10 -8.44
C GLY A 5 -12.92 14.45 -9.23
N GLU A 6 -14.02 13.80 -8.86
CA GLU A 6 -15.37 14.01 -9.39
C GLU A 6 -15.88 15.42 -9.04
N VAL A 7 -15.85 15.79 -7.74
CA VAL A 7 -16.30 17.12 -7.27
C VAL A 7 -15.50 18.28 -7.87
N VAL A 8 -14.20 18.13 -8.13
CA VAL A 8 -13.41 19.21 -8.75
C VAL A 8 -13.78 19.46 -10.21
N VAL A 9 -14.20 18.42 -10.93
CA VAL A 9 -14.39 18.49 -12.38
C VAL A 9 -15.86 18.60 -12.77
N ASP A 10 -16.75 17.91 -12.06
CA ASP A 10 -18.19 17.90 -12.36
C ASP A 10 -18.94 19.03 -11.61
N ASP A 11 -18.60 19.31 -10.34
CA ASP A 11 -19.24 20.40 -9.58
C ASP A 11 -18.58 21.77 -9.79
N SER A 12 -17.54 21.87 -10.64
CA SER A 12 -16.78 23.10 -10.91
C SER A 12 -16.12 23.76 -9.68
N TRP A 13 -15.77 22.96 -8.66
CA TRP A 13 -15.09 23.47 -7.48
C TRP A 13 -13.64 23.89 -7.79
N SER A 14 -13.18 24.99 -7.19
CA SER A 14 -11.76 25.36 -7.25
C SER A 14 -10.90 24.31 -6.51
N LEU A 15 -9.68 24.07 -7.02
CA LEU A 15 -8.74 23.12 -6.42
C LEU A 15 -8.45 23.42 -4.93
N ALA A 16 -8.46 24.70 -4.55
CA ALA A 16 -8.28 25.14 -3.17
C ALA A 16 -9.45 24.71 -2.28
N ARG A 17 -10.68 24.94 -2.73
CA ARG A 17 -11.90 24.56 -2.00
C ARG A 17 -12.01 23.04 -1.83
N ALA A 18 -11.64 22.29 -2.86
CA ALA A 18 -11.57 20.83 -2.77
C ALA A 18 -10.45 20.36 -1.83
N ALA A 19 -9.27 20.98 -1.87
CA ALA A 19 -8.18 20.66 -0.96
C ALA A 19 -8.58 20.84 0.51
N GLU A 20 -9.23 21.96 0.86
CA GLU A 20 -9.74 22.23 2.20
C GLU A 20 -10.82 21.23 2.63
N ARG A 21 -11.79 20.94 1.74
CA ARG A 21 -12.92 20.06 2.06
C ARG A 21 -12.48 18.64 2.41
N TYR A 22 -11.45 18.15 1.74
CA TYR A 22 -10.94 16.78 1.87
C TYR A 22 -9.69 16.68 2.74
N ASP A 23 -9.26 17.78 3.37
CA ASP A 23 -8.07 17.87 4.22
C ASP A 23 -6.80 17.32 3.54
N VAL A 24 -6.61 17.70 2.26
CA VAL A 24 -5.46 17.31 1.46
C VAL A 24 -4.69 18.53 0.98
N SER A 25 -3.40 18.35 0.71
CA SER A 25 -2.62 19.41 0.06
C SER A 25 -3.18 19.74 -1.34
N TRP A 26 -3.02 20.99 -1.75
CA TRP A 26 -3.35 21.45 -3.11
C TRP A 26 -2.70 20.57 -4.19
N HIS A 27 -1.46 20.11 -3.95
CA HIS A 27 -0.72 19.28 -4.89
C HIS A 27 -1.35 17.89 -5.06
N THR A 28 -1.90 17.33 -3.97
CA THR A 28 -2.66 16.07 -3.99
C THR A 28 -3.96 16.23 -4.76
N ALA A 29 -4.71 17.31 -4.49
CA ALA A 29 -5.95 17.63 -5.19
C ALA A 29 -5.72 17.80 -6.70
N ASN A 30 -4.69 18.55 -7.11
CA ASN A 30 -4.33 18.74 -8.52
C ASN A 30 -3.98 17.40 -9.20
N LYS A 31 -3.21 16.54 -8.52
CA LYS A 31 -2.85 15.21 -9.04
C LYS A 31 -4.06 14.30 -9.27
N TRP A 32 -5.10 14.41 -8.43
CA TRP A 32 -6.33 13.64 -8.61
C TRP A 32 -7.20 14.24 -9.71
N ALA A 33 -7.32 15.57 -9.79
CA ALA A 33 -8.03 16.24 -10.87
C ALA A 33 -7.42 15.94 -12.24
N GLN A 34 -6.09 15.94 -12.36
CA GLN A 34 -5.42 15.54 -13.60
C GLN A 34 -5.70 14.08 -13.98
N ARG A 35 -5.72 13.17 -13.01
CA ARG A 35 -6.05 11.76 -13.24
C ARG A 35 -7.50 11.57 -13.67
N TYR A 36 -8.43 12.30 -13.05
CA TYR A 36 -9.84 12.26 -13.44
C TYR A 36 -10.03 12.77 -14.86
N ARG A 37 -9.35 13.85 -15.26
CA ARG A 37 -9.41 14.36 -16.65
C ARG A 37 -8.84 13.37 -17.67
N ALA A 38 -7.80 12.60 -17.30
CA ALA A 38 -7.14 11.68 -18.23
C ALA A 38 -7.87 10.33 -18.37
N GLU A 39 -8.47 9.82 -17.30
CA GLU A 39 -8.97 8.44 -17.24
C GLU A 39 -10.43 8.36 -16.75
N GLY A 40 -11.07 9.49 -16.47
CA GLY A 40 -12.41 9.56 -15.90
C GLY A 40 -12.49 8.83 -14.56
N GLN A 41 -13.64 8.23 -14.28
CA GLN A 41 -13.90 7.49 -13.05
C GLN A 41 -12.93 6.29 -12.85
N ALA A 42 -12.33 5.78 -13.93
CA ALA A 42 -11.34 4.69 -13.86
C ALA A 42 -9.99 5.13 -13.26
N GLY A 43 -9.71 6.44 -13.19
CA GLY A 43 -8.47 7.00 -12.65
C GLY A 43 -8.46 7.26 -11.14
N LEU A 44 -9.64 7.22 -10.49
CA LEU A 44 -9.84 7.51 -9.07
C LEU A 44 -9.59 6.34 -8.09
N PRO A 45 -9.73 5.06 -8.46
CA PRO A 45 -9.39 3.95 -7.59
C PRO A 45 -7.99 4.11 -7.00
N ASP A 46 -7.83 3.77 -5.72
CA ASP A 46 -6.53 3.80 -5.06
C ASP A 46 -5.57 2.89 -5.82
N ARG A 47 -4.64 3.49 -6.56
CA ARG A 47 -3.58 2.75 -7.21
C ARG A 47 -2.61 2.34 -6.12
N SER A 48 -2.44 1.03 -5.98
CA SER A 48 -1.38 0.48 -5.16
C SER A 48 -0.08 1.22 -5.44
N SER A 49 0.44 1.95 -4.45
CA SER A 49 1.72 2.68 -4.56
C SER A 49 2.92 1.74 -4.70
N ARG A 50 2.68 0.41 -4.77
CA ARG A 50 3.72 -0.59 -4.97
C ARG A 50 4.30 -0.46 -6.38
N PRO A 51 5.63 -0.44 -6.52
CA PRO A 51 6.27 -0.40 -7.83
C PRO A 51 5.88 -1.62 -8.68
N HIS A 52 5.66 -1.39 -9.97
CA HIS A 52 5.34 -2.45 -10.94
C HIS A 52 6.47 -3.49 -11.04
N ARG A 53 7.72 -3.05 -10.91
CA ARG A 53 8.91 -3.92 -10.95
C ARG A 53 9.75 -3.72 -9.69
N GLN A 54 10.05 -4.83 -9.02
CA GLN A 54 10.94 -4.85 -7.86
C GLN A 54 12.03 -5.90 -8.10
N PRO A 55 13.22 -5.50 -8.60
CA PRO A 55 14.29 -6.45 -8.90
C PRO A 55 14.83 -7.18 -7.66
N SER A 56 14.77 -6.54 -6.48
CA SER A 56 15.13 -7.13 -5.20
C SER A 56 14.01 -7.98 -4.55
N ARG A 57 12.95 -8.29 -5.30
CA ARG A 57 11.82 -9.05 -4.76
C ARG A 57 12.27 -10.46 -4.40
N THR A 58 12.12 -10.81 -3.13
CA THR A 58 12.44 -12.15 -2.63
C THR A 58 11.70 -13.22 -3.43
N ARG A 59 12.43 -14.25 -3.87
CA ARG A 59 11.89 -15.35 -4.69
C ARG A 59 10.69 -16.01 -3.99
N ALA A 60 9.65 -16.34 -4.76
CA ALA A 60 8.39 -16.90 -4.24
C ALA A 60 8.56 -18.15 -3.34
N PRO A 61 9.47 -19.11 -3.63
CA PRO A 61 9.70 -20.26 -2.75
C PRO A 61 10.19 -19.86 -1.34
N MET A 62 11.02 -18.83 -1.27
CA MET A 62 11.61 -18.35 -0.03
C MET A 62 10.57 -17.62 0.82
N VAL A 63 9.69 -16.82 0.20
CA VAL A 63 8.53 -16.22 0.87
C VAL A 63 7.61 -17.29 1.46
N ARG A 64 7.32 -18.36 0.72
CA ARG A 64 6.51 -19.50 1.22
C ARG A 64 7.17 -20.17 2.43
N LYS A 65 8.50 -20.36 2.41
CA LYS A 65 9.26 -20.91 3.54
C LYS A 65 9.13 -20.03 4.80
N ILE A 66 9.29 -18.70 4.66
CA ILE A 66 9.13 -17.74 5.76
C ILE A 66 7.72 -17.82 6.35
N LEU A 67 6.68 -17.74 5.51
CA LEU A 67 5.29 -17.77 5.96
C LEU A 67 4.93 -19.09 6.64
N ARG A 68 5.39 -20.23 6.09
CA ARG A 68 5.20 -21.56 6.70
C ARG A 68 5.88 -21.66 8.07
N LEU A 69 7.13 -21.21 8.19
CA LEU A 69 7.88 -21.22 9.45
C LEU A 69 7.23 -20.32 10.51
N ARG A 70 6.73 -19.15 10.12
CA ARG A 70 5.98 -18.24 11.00
C ARG A 70 4.66 -18.86 11.47
N ARG A 71 3.86 -19.42 10.56
CA ARG A 71 2.53 -19.97 10.87
C ARG A 71 2.62 -21.24 11.73
N LYS A 72 3.50 -22.17 11.39
CA LYS A 72 3.59 -23.48 12.09
C LYS A 72 4.25 -23.39 13.47
N ARG A 73 5.19 -22.47 13.67
CA ARG A 73 6.04 -22.47 14.87
C ARG A 73 5.95 -21.17 15.69
N ARG A 74 5.04 -20.25 15.34
CA ARG A 74 4.92 -18.89 15.92
C ARG A 74 6.26 -18.14 16.04
N LEU A 75 7.21 -18.47 15.18
CA LEU A 75 8.57 -17.96 15.27
C LEU A 75 8.56 -16.46 14.91
N GLY A 76 9.00 -15.64 15.85
CA GLY A 76 9.23 -14.21 15.66
C GLY A 76 10.52 -13.95 14.86
N PRO A 77 11.46 -13.14 15.38
CA PRO A 77 12.73 -12.85 14.68
C PRO A 77 13.57 -14.08 14.31
N VAL A 78 13.42 -15.20 15.03
CA VAL A 78 14.17 -16.45 14.86
C VAL A 78 13.97 -17.13 13.49
N VAL A 79 12.95 -16.71 12.72
CA VAL A 79 12.74 -17.19 11.34
C VAL A 79 13.93 -16.87 10.43
N CYS A 80 14.65 -15.78 10.71
CA CYS A 80 15.81 -15.35 9.94
C CYS A 80 16.90 -16.43 9.92
N SER A 81 17.24 -16.96 11.10
CA SER A 81 18.25 -18.02 11.26
C SER A 81 17.82 -19.31 10.53
N LYS A 82 16.55 -19.71 10.63
CA LYS A 82 16.04 -20.94 9.98
C LYS A 82 15.85 -20.81 8.47
N ALA A 83 15.67 -19.59 7.99
CA ALA A 83 15.47 -19.31 6.58
C ALA A 83 16.76 -18.84 5.88
N ALA A 84 17.89 -18.76 6.60
CA ALA A 84 19.18 -18.26 6.13
C ALA A 84 19.05 -16.89 5.44
N MET A 85 18.38 -15.95 6.12
CA MET A 85 18.12 -14.60 5.61
C MET A 85 18.35 -13.54 6.68
N THR A 86 18.58 -12.31 6.23
CA THR A 86 18.64 -11.13 7.09
C THR A 86 17.25 -10.74 7.64
N VAL A 87 17.24 -10.09 8.80
CA VAL A 87 16.02 -9.62 9.48
C VAL A 87 15.25 -8.62 8.60
N SER A 88 15.96 -7.77 7.85
CA SER A 88 15.35 -6.79 6.94
C SER A 88 14.55 -7.46 5.82
N THR A 89 15.05 -8.56 5.25
CA THR A 89 14.38 -9.33 4.18
C THR A 89 13.15 -10.06 4.71
N VAL A 90 13.25 -10.65 5.91
CA VAL A 90 12.10 -11.31 6.56
C VAL A 90 11.04 -10.28 6.96
N ARG A 91 11.46 -9.09 7.43
CA ARG A 91 10.55 -8.00 7.81
C ARG A 91 9.82 -7.45 6.59
N SER A 92 10.52 -7.11 5.50
CA SER A 92 9.92 -6.57 4.28
C SER A 92 8.92 -7.56 3.65
N THR A 93 9.31 -8.84 3.53
CA THR A 93 8.43 -9.89 2.99
C THR A 93 7.22 -10.16 3.87
N THR A 94 7.37 -10.08 5.19
CA THR A 94 6.27 -10.22 6.14
C THR A 94 5.31 -9.05 6.02
N THR A 95 5.77 -7.80 6.16
CA THR A 95 4.90 -6.60 6.14
C THR A 95 4.15 -6.49 4.82
N ALA A 96 4.77 -6.91 3.71
CA ALA A 96 4.12 -6.90 2.40
C ALA A 96 3.04 -7.98 2.21
N LYS A 97 3.06 -9.08 2.99
CA LYS A 97 2.19 -10.27 2.77
C LYS A 97 1.27 -10.62 3.93
N VAL A 98 1.63 -10.22 5.15
CA VAL A 98 0.85 -10.43 6.36
C VAL A 98 0.41 -9.05 6.81
N GLY A 99 -0.89 -8.77 6.72
CA GLY A 99 -1.47 -7.55 7.29
C GLY A 99 -1.15 -7.42 8.78
N PRO A 100 -1.44 -6.26 9.41
CA PRO A 100 -1.11 -6.02 10.81
C PRO A 100 -1.56 -7.20 11.66
N ARG A 101 -0.66 -7.71 12.52
CA ARG A 101 -0.99 -8.76 13.49
C ARG A 101 -2.18 -8.23 14.29
N ARG A 102 -3.38 -8.79 14.10
CA ARG A 102 -4.51 -8.57 15.01
C ARG A 102 -3.97 -8.89 16.40
N ARG A 103 -3.79 -7.85 17.23
CA ARG A 103 -3.51 -8.03 18.65
C ARG A 103 -4.73 -8.76 19.19
N ILE A 104 -4.53 -9.99 19.64
CA ILE A 104 -5.54 -10.67 20.43
C ILE A 104 -5.46 -9.99 21.79
N HIS A 105 -6.35 -9.03 22.05
CA HIS A 105 -6.59 -8.55 23.40
C HIS A 105 -7.26 -9.69 24.16
N ARG A 106 -6.66 -10.06 25.28
CA ARG A 106 -7.20 -10.99 26.27
C ARG A 106 -7.67 -10.16 27.44
#